data_AF-A0A0P0X9L5-F1
#
_entry.id   AF-A0A0P0X9L5-F1
#
_cell.length_a   1.000
_cell.length_b   1.000
_cell.length_c   1.000
_cell.angle_alpha   90.00
_cell.angle_beta   90.00
_cell.angle_gamma   90.00
#
_symmetry.space_group_name_H-M   'P 1'
#
loop_
_entity.id
_entity.type
_entity.pdbx_description
1 polymer ?
#
loop_
_entity_poly.entity_id
_entity_poly.type
_entity_poly.pdbx_seq_one_letter_code
_entity_poly.pdbx_strand_id
1 'polypeptide(L)'
;IKRLVDTLNANMNPSSHCPGIRRVVLEQSIYMMEYNSHYANCFNEYQMMDALSIVELTPSRAENYMVFLGDTGFMECNTPLSALADRAKELMGRQWLQGINSAN
;
A
#
# COMPACT_ATOMS: atom_id res chain seq x y z
N ILE A 1 -9.10 -6.88 3.21
CA ILE A 1 -9.17 -5.48 2.74
C ILE A 1 -9.38 -4.52 3.90
N LYS A 2 -10.56 -4.48 4.56
CA LYS A 2 -10.77 -3.60 5.74
C LYS A 2 -9.62 -3.64 6.76
N ARG A 3 -9.20 -4.85 7.19
CA ARG A 3 -8.06 -5.00 8.12
C ARG A 3 -6.75 -4.40 7.61
N LEU A 4 -6.47 -4.47 6.30
CA LEU A 4 -5.28 -3.87 5.70
C LEU A 4 -5.37 -2.35 5.78
N VAL A 5 -6.50 -1.77 5.42
CA VAL A 5 -6.72 -0.32 5.47
C VAL A 5 -6.69 0.19 6.91
N ASP A 6 -7.36 -0.51 7.84
CA ASP A 6 -7.32 -0.19 9.27
C ASP A 6 -5.89 -0.26 9.82
N THR A 7 -5.10 -1.26 9.38
CA THR A 7 -3.67 -1.38 9.75
C THR A 7 -2.86 -0.22 9.19
N LEU A 8 -3.10 0.19 7.95
CA LEU A 8 -2.42 1.34 7.36
C LEU A 8 -2.74 2.63 8.13
N ASN A 9 -4.02 2.83 8.46
CA ASN A 9 -4.49 3.97 9.22
C ASN A 9 -3.93 4.00 10.65
N ALA A 10 -3.81 2.84 11.29
CA ALA A 10 -3.16 2.74 12.60
C ALA A 10 -1.65 3.07 12.56
N ASN A 11 -1.04 3.05 11.37
CA ASN A 11 0.38 3.33 11.13
C ASN A 11 0.59 4.58 10.26
N MET A 12 -0.32 5.56 10.30
CA MET A 12 -0.22 6.80 9.51
C MET A 12 1.08 7.57 9.74
N ASN A 13 1.62 7.54 10.96
CA ASN A 13 2.94 8.07 11.25
C ASN A 13 3.98 6.94 11.20
N PRO A 14 5.15 7.16 10.59
CA PRO A 14 6.19 6.14 10.57
C PRO A 14 6.61 5.79 12.00
N SER A 15 6.54 4.50 12.34
CA SER A 15 6.95 3.96 13.63
C SER A 15 8.39 3.47 13.58
N SER A 16 9.17 3.77 14.61
CA SER A 16 10.54 3.24 14.77
C SER A 16 10.55 1.76 15.18
N HIS A 17 9.49 1.27 15.85
CA HIS A 17 9.43 -0.11 16.33
C HIS A 17 9.09 -1.11 15.22
N CYS A 18 8.22 -0.71 14.29
CA CYS A 18 7.73 -1.57 13.22
C CYS A 18 7.65 -0.82 11.88
N PRO A 19 8.77 -0.29 11.34
CA PRO A 19 8.75 0.52 10.12
C PRO A 19 8.24 -0.24 8.89
N GLY A 20 8.35 -1.58 8.88
CA GLY A 20 7.92 -2.40 7.75
C GLY A 20 6.40 -2.57 7.59
N ILE A 21 5.57 -2.20 8.57
CA ILE A 21 4.13 -2.50 8.53
C ILE A 21 3.45 -1.88 7.30
N ARG A 22 3.72 -0.59 7.03
CA ARG A 22 3.11 0.09 5.87
C ARG A 22 3.51 -0.57 4.56
N ARG A 23 4.80 -0.88 4.38
CA ARG A 23 5.28 -1.62 3.21
C ARG A 23 4.54 -2.93 3.00
N VAL A 24 4.45 -3.76 4.04
CA VAL A 24 3.74 -5.06 3.96
C VAL A 24 2.28 -4.86 3.54
N VAL A 25 1.60 -3.85 4.09
CA VAL A 25 0.22 -3.53 3.72
C VAL A 25 0.12 -3.11 2.25
N LEU A 26 1.02 -2.26 1.77
CA LEU A 26 1.03 -1.80 0.38
C LEU A 26 1.33 -2.95 -0.60
N GLU A 27 2.38 -3.74 -0.35
CA GLU A 27 2.76 -4.89 -1.18
C GLU A 27 1.62 -5.91 -1.25
N GLN A 28 1.01 -6.24 -0.12
CA GLN A 28 -0.15 -7.14 -0.08
C GLN A 28 -1.36 -6.57 -0.84
N SER A 29 -1.62 -5.27 -0.72
CA SER A 29 -2.74 -4.62 -1.40
C SER A 29 -2.54 -4.58 -2.93
N ILE A 30 -1.33 -4.26 -3.38
CA ILE A 30 -0.94 -4.28 -4.80
C ILE A 30 -1.09 -5.70 -5.35
N TYR A 31 -0.52 -6.70 -4.67
CA TYR A 31 -0.63 -8.10 -5.08
C TYR A 31 -2.09 -8.53 -5.26
N MET A 32 -2.97 -8.17 -4.32
CA MET A 32 -4.40 -8.46 -4.43
C MET A 32 -5.01 -7.80 -5.66
N MET A 33 -4.79 -6.49 -5.86
CA MET A 33 -5.34 -5.76 -7.00
C MET A 33 -4.80 -6.22 -8.36
N GLU A 34 -3.55 -6.66 -8.43
CA GLU A 34 -2.97 -7.24 -9.65
C GLU A 34 -3.52 -8.64 -9.93
N TYR A 35 -3.77 -9.44 -8.90
CA TYR A 35 -4.40 -10.75 -9.04
C TYR A 35 -5.86 -10.64 -9.51
N ASN A 36 -6.63 -9.69 -8.95
CA ASN A 36 -8.00 -9.44 -9.36
C ASN A 36 -8.36 -7.96 -9.18
N SER A 37 -8.67 -7.29 -10.29
CA SER A 37 -8.98 -5.86 -10.30
C SER A 37 -10.25 -5.51 -9.51
N HIS A 38 -11.15 -6.46 -9.25
CA HIS A 38 -12.31 -6.26 -8.38
C HIS A 38 -11.92 -5.75 -6.99
N TYR A 39 -10.76 -6.18 -6.47
CA TYR A 39 -10.29 -5.72 -5.16
C TYR A 39 -10.02 -4.21 -5.10
N ALA A 40 -9.71 -3.57 -6.24
CA ALA A 40 -9.50 -2.14 -6.32
C ALA A 40 -10.75 -1.35 -5.87
N ASN A 41 -11.94 -1.81 -6.25
CA ASN A 41 -13.20 -1.20 -5.81
C ASN A 41 -13.38 -1.33 -4.30
N CYS A 42 -13.14 -2.53 -3.75
CA CYS A 42 -13.23 -2.73 -2.30
C CYS A 42 -12.22 -1.87 -1.53
N PHE A 43 -11.00 -1.67 -2.03
CA PHE A 43 -10.04 -0.75 -1.40
C PHE A 43 -10.51 0.71 -1.43
N ASN A 44 -11.09 1.14 -2.56
CA ASN A 44 -11.69 2.47 -2.68
C ASN A 44 -12.85 2.68 -1.69
N GLU A 45 -13.73 1.68 -1.52
CA GLU A 45 -14.84 1.73 -0.55
C GLU A 45 -14.36 1.97 0.90
N TYR A 46 -13.18 1.44 1.25
CA TYR A 46 -12.57 1.65 2.57
C TYR A 46 -11.65 2.89 2.63
N GLN A 47 -11.71 3.79 1.64
CA GLN A 47 -10.91 5.03 1.60
C GLN A 47 -9.39 4.78 1.60
N MET A 48 -8.92 3.71 0.96
CA MET A 48 -7.49 3.41 0.84
C MET A 48 -6.71 4.54 0.13
N MET A 49 -7.33 5.24 -0.83
CA MET A 49 -6.74 6.40 -1.52
C MET A 49 -6.30 7.51 -0.54
N ASP A 50 -7.13 7.80 0.45
CA ASP A 50 -6.84 8.83 1.47
C ASP A 50 -5.68 8.38 2.35
N ALA A 51 -5.71 7.11 2.79
CA ALA A 51 -4.64 6.52 3.59
C ALA A 51 -3.28 6.55 2.86
N LEU A 52 -3.25 6.21 1.57
CA LEU A 52 -2.03 6.25 0.75
C LEU A 52 -1.46 7.67 0.61
N SER A 53 -2.34 8.68 0.50
CA SER A 53 -1.90 10.08 0.43
C SER A 53 -1.17 10.51 1.71
N ILE A 54 -1.58 10.01 2.87
CA ILE A 54 -0.86 10.25 4.13
C ILE A 54 0.50 9.54 4.15
N VAL A 55 0.59 8.33 3.61
CA VAL A 55 1.86 7.60 3.50
C VAL A 55 2.88 8.38 2.66
N GLU A 56 2.45 8.92 1.52
CA GLU A 56 3.30 9.75 0.66
C GLU A 56 3.78 11.03 1.34
N LEU A 57 2.96 11.64 2.19
CA LEU A 57 3.31 12.83 2.96
C LEU A 57 4.24 12.56 4.14
N THR A 58 4.35 11.30 4.58
CA THR A 58 5.13 10.91 5.78
C THR A 58 6.20 9.85 5.49
N PRO A 59 7.10 10.09 4.50
CA PRO A 59 8.09 9.10 4.11
C PRO A 59 9.09 8.84 5.23
N SER A 60 9.47 7.58 5.44
CA SER A 60 10.58 7.21 6.32
C SER A 60 11.55 6.26 5.63
N ARG A 61 12.84 6.58 5.71
CA ARG A 61 13.91 5.73 5.14
C ARG A 61 13.92 4.33 5.76
N ALA A 62 13.51 4.20 7.02
CA ALA A 62 13.45 2.90 7.70
C ALA A 62 12.49 1.92 7.00
N GLU A 63 11.51 2.43 6.27
CA GLU A 63 10.51 1.63 5.55
C GLU A 63 11.04 1.11 4.22
N ASN A 64 12.24 1.50 3.81
CA ASN A 64 12.95 0.90 2.67
C ASN A 64 13.74 -0.33 3.07
N TYR A 65 13.66 -0.79 4.31
CA TYR A 65 14.33 -2.00 4.77
C TYR A 65 13.31 -3.07 5.16
N MET A 66 13.56 -4.30 4.74
CA MET A 66 12.85 -5.48 5.20
C MET A 66 13.74 -6.35 6.10
N VAL A 67 13.13 -7.03 7.07
CA VAL A 67 13.82 -8.00 7.93
C VAL A 67 13.84 -9.36 7.24
N PHE A 68 14.98 -10.06 7.25
CA PHE A 68 15.06 -11.45 6.82
C PHE A 68 15.52 -12.34 7.98
N LEU A 69 14.96 -13.56 8.04
CA LEU A 69 15.25 -14.58 9.05
C LEU A 69 16.15 -15.66 8.44
N GLY A 70 17.43 -15.32 8.27
CA GLY A 70 18.54 -16.21 7.91
C GLY A 70 19.69 -15.90 8.85
N ASP A 71 20.82 -15.39 8.35
CA ASP A 71 21.78 -14.67 9.19
C ASP A 71 21.24 -13.26 9.51
N THR A 72 20.15 -13.23 10.28
CA THR A 72 19.26 -12.11 10.61
C THR A 72 19.86 -10.72 10.34
N GLY A 73 19.20 -9.96 9.46
CA GLY A 73 19.61 -8.61 9.14
C GLY A 73 18.51 -7.82 8.46
N PHE A 74 18.90 -6.65 7.94
CA PHE A 74 18.04 -5.78 7.15
C PHE A 74 18.52 -5.80 5.70
N MET A 75 17.58 -5.92 4.78
CA MET A 75 17.83 -5.81 3.34
C MET A 75 17.10 -4.58 2.81
N GLU A 76 17.82 -3.72 2.09
CA GLU A 76 17.20 -2.59 1.41
C GLU A 76 16.34 -3.09 0.26
N CYS A 77 15.10 -2.61 0.21
CA CYS A 77 14.15 -2.92 -0.84
C CYS A 77 14.47 -2.08 -2.08
N ASN A 78 14.48 -2.72 -3.25
CA ASN A 78 14.72 -2.03 -4.52
C ASN A 78 13.65 -0.99 -4.87
N THR A 79 12.45 -1.13 -4.31
CA THR A 79 11.31 -0.25 -4.60
C THR A 79 11.02 0.63 -3.37
N PRO A 80 11.12 1.97 -3.51
CA PRO A 80 10.78 2.87 -2.41
C PRO A 80 9.28 2.79 -2.09
N LEU A 81 8.92 3.09 -0.85
CA LEU A 81 7.52 3.03 -0.40
C LEU A 81 6.60 3.94 -1.22
N SER A 82 7.09 5.11 -1.66
CA SER A 82 6.33 6.03 -2.51
C SER A 82 5.93 5.39 -3.84
N ALA A 83 6.82 4.65 -4.50
CA ALA A 83 6.50 3.97 -5.76
C ALA A 83 5.45 2.87 -5.57
N LEU A 84 5.41 2.23 -4.40
CA LEU A 84 4.31 1.31 -4.05
C LEU A 84 2.99 2.07 -3.87
N ALA A 85 3.02 3.24 -3.22
CA ALA A 85 1.82 4.05 -3.03
C ALA A 85 1.25 4.53 -4.37
N ASP A 86 2.11 5.05 -5.24
CA ASP A 86 1.76 5.46 -6.61
C ASP A 86 1.14 4.29 -7.39
N ARG A 87 1.77 3.11 -7.33
CA ARG A 87 1.26 1.91 -7.99
C ARG A 87 -0.11 1.48 -7.46
N ALA A 88 -0.31 1.50 -6.14
CA ALA A 88 -1.58 1.18 -5.53
C ALA A 88 -2.68 2.17 -5.95
N LYS A 89 -2.38 3.48 -5.98
CA LYS A 89 -3.29 4.51 -6.49
C LYS A 89 -3.62 4.31 -7.97
N GLU A 90 -2.64 3.99 -8.78
CA GLU A 90 -2.81 3.71 -10.21
C GLU A 90 -3.80 2.56 -10.44
N LEU A 91 -3.64 1.44 -9.73
CA LEU A 91 -4.53 0.28 -9.84
C LEU A 91 -5.97 0.63 -9.44
N MET A 92 -6.14 1.40 -8.36
CA MET A 92 -7.45 1.90 -7.92
C MET A 92 -8.09 2.90 -8.91
N GLY A 93 -7.28 3.76 -9.53
CA GLY A 93 -7.74 4.72 -10.53
C GLY A 93 -8.17 4.07 -11.85
N ARG A 94 -7.44 3.04 -12.30
CA ARG A 94 -7.81 2.26 -13.50
C ARG A 94 -9.19 1.64 -13.39
N GLN A 95 -9.50 1.06 -12.23
CA GLN A 95 -10.80 0.41 -12.00
C GLN A 95 -11.94 1.43 -11.92
N TRP A 96 -11.70 2.60 -11.34
CA TRP A 96 -12.68 3.70 -11.32
C TRP A 96 -13.06 4.15 -12.73
N LEU A 97 -12.08 4.32 -13.62
CA LEU A 97 -12.32 4.67 -15.03
C LEU A 97 -13.08 3.57 -15.79
N GLN A 98 -12.77 2.30 -15.54
CA GLN A 98 -13.50 1.18 -16.15
C GLN A 98 -14.96 1.13 -15.70
N GLY A 99 -15.24 1.45 -14.43
CA GLY A 99 -16.61 1.53 -13.91
C GLY A 99 -17.44 2.60 -14.62
N ILE A 100 -16.85 3.77 -14.88
CA ILE A 100 -17.50 4.87 -15.63
C ILE A 100 -17.79 4.45 -17.07
N ASN A 101 -16.81 3.85 -17.76
CA ASN A 101 -16.97 3.44 -19.14
C ASN A 101 -17.99 2.29 -19.33
N SER A 102 -18.26 1.51 -18.28
CA SER A 102 -19.25 0.43 -18.32
C SER A 102 -20.68 0.92 -18.00
N ALA A 103 -20.83 2.13 -17.46
CA ALA A 103 -22.11 2.73 -17.09
C ALA A 103 -22.69 3.65 -18.19
N ASN A 104 -21.90 3.99 -19.21
CA ASN A 104 -22.32 4.73 -20.41
C ASN A 104 -22.71 3.77 -21.53
#